data_AF-A0A7R9ZCN6-F1
#
_entry.id   AF-A0A7R9ZCN6-F1
#
_cell.length_a   1.000
_cell.length_b   1.000
_cell.length_c   1.000
_cell.angle_alpha   90.00
_cell.angle_beta   90.00
_cell.angle_gamma   90.00
#
_symmetry.space_group_name_H-M   'P 1'
#
loop_
_entity.id
_entity.type
_entity.pdbx_description
1 polymer ?
#
loop_
_entity_poly.entity_id
_entity_poly.type
_entity_poly.pdbx_seq_one_letter_code
_entity_poly.pdbx_strand_id
1 'polypeptide(L)'
;VSKLKPDPLIYVTAAERIDIDPSRCVVIEDSMVGLRAAKGAGMKCLITYTSSTSGEDFYGEGADAKVPELGSRGVTLEKIFGPMKELGLDAEIVVDAKDPVLQSS
;
A
#
# COMPACT_ATOMS: atom_id res chain seq x y z
N VAL A 1 -16.87 -5.33 1.20
CA VAL A 1 -16.85 -3.85 1.24
C VAL A 1 -17.95 -3.32 0.32
N SER A 2 -18.64 -2.23 0.67
CA SER A 2 -19.85 -1.74 -0.04
C SER A 2 -19.58 -0.66 -1.10
N LYS A 3 -18.37 -0.10 -1.12
CA LYS A 3 -17.96 0.94 -2.04
C LYS A 3 -16.70 0.52 -2.80
N LEU A 4 -16.59 0.98 -4.04
CA LEU A 4 -15.43 0.74 -4.91
C LEU A 4 -14.43 1.90 -4.79
N LYS A 5 -13.16 1.62 -5.11
CA LYS A 5 -12.14 2.65 -5.31
C LYS A 5 -12.67 3.72 -6.29
N PRO A 6 -12.40 5.02 -6.07
CA PRO A 6 -11.38 5.58 -5.19
C PRO A 6 -11.83 5.77 -3.73
N ASP A 7 -13.00 5.27 -3.33
CA ASP A 7 -13.39 5.30 -1.92
C ASP A 7 -12.40 4.45 -1.07
N PRO A 8 -11.92 4.96 0.08
CA PRO A 8 -10.87 4.32 0.86
C PRO A 8 -11.35 3.09 1.66
N LEU A 9 -12.66 2.83 1.71
CA LEU A 9 -13.26 1.82 2.58
C LEU A 9 -12.58 0.45 2.48
N ILE A 10 -12.12 0.05 1.29
CA ILE A 10 -11.45 -1.24 1.12
C ILE A 10 -10.17 -1.37 1.93
N TYR A 11 -9.37 -0.31 2.02
CA TYR A 11 -8.12 -0.31 2.78
C TYR A 11 -8.36 -0.05 4.26
N VAL A 12 -9.30 0.85 4.60
CA VAL A 12 -9.70 1.09 5.99
C VAL A 12 -10.18 -0.21 6.64
N THR A 13 -11.09 -0.92 5.97
CA THR A 13 -11.58 -2.22 6.46
C THR A 13 -10.45 -3.27 6.56
N ALA A 14 -9.47 -3.26 5.65
CA ALA A 14 -8.35 -4.19 5.73
C ALA A 14 -7.48 -3.93 6.98
N ALA A 15 -7.15 -2.66 7.24
CA ALA A 15 -6.37 -2.25 8.41
C ALA A 15 -7.10 -2.53 9.73
N GLU A 16 -8.41 -2.24 9.80
CA GLU A 16 -9.26 -2.56 10.96
C GLU A 16 -9.30 -4.06 11.25
N ARG A 17 -9.39 -4.90 10.21
CA ARG A 17 -9.47 -6.37 10.38
C ARG A 17 -8.21 -6.98 10.96
N ILE A 18 -7.06 -6.34 10.77
CA ILE A 18 -5.77 -6.82 11.30
C ILE A 18 -5.27 -5.96 12.47
N ASP A 19 -6.10 -5.03 12.97
CA ASP A 19 -5.81 -4.14 14.09
C ASP A 19 -4.51 -3.32 13.92
N ILE A 20 -4.32 -2.72 12.74
CA ILE A 20 -3.17 -1.86 12.43
C ILE A 20 -3.63 -0.45 12.09
N ASP A 21 -2.94 0.56 12.63
CA ASP A 21 -3.16 1.97 12.26
C ASP A 21 -2.85 2.19 10.76
N PRO A 22 -3.76 2.78 9.97
CA PRO A 22 -3.54 3.02 8.54
C PRO A 22 -2.26 3.79 8.19
N SER A 23 -1.80 4.71 9.06
CA SER A 23 -0.55 5.45 8.85
C SER A 23 0.70 4.56 8.87
N ARG A 24 0.57 3.34 9.41
CA ARG A 24 1.61 2.31 9.47
C ARG A 24 1.48 1.28 8.33
N CYS A 25 0.51 1.47 7.42
CA CYS A 25 0.33 0.62 6.25
C CYS A 25 0.99 1.20 5.01
N VAL A 26 1.53 0.31 4.17
CA VAL A 26 1.93 0.60 2.79
C VAL A 26 1.06 -0.23 1.86
N VAL A 27 0.41 0.43 0.91
CA VAL A 27 -0.37 -0.19 -0.16
C VAL A 27 0.48 -0.28 -1.43
N ILE A 28 0.45 -1.41 -2.12
CA ILE A 28 1.02 -1.59 -3.45
C ILE A 28 -0.12 -1.53 -4.48
N GLU A 29 -0.03 -0.62 -5.45
CA GLU A 29 -1.05 -0.41 -6.48
C GLU A 29 -0.44 -0.21 -7.87
N ASP A 30 -1.27 -0.31 -8.91
CA ASP A 30 -0.88 -0.12 -10.31
C ASP A 30 -1.72 0.94 -11.05
N SER A 31 -2.67 1.61 -10.37
CA SER A 31 -3.67 2.49 -10.97
C SER A 31 -3.95 3.77 -10.15
N MET A 32 -4.34 4.86 -10.83
CA MET A 32 -4.72 6.13 -10.17
C MET A 32 -5.87 5.97 -9.17
N VAL A 33 -6.86 5.13 -9.51
CA VAL A 33 -8.04 4.90 -8.68
C VAL A 33 -7.63 4.20 -7.37
N GLY A 34 -6.71 3.25 -7.44
CA GLY A 34 -6.09 2.61 -6.28
C GLY A 34 -5.27 3.56 -5.43
N LEU A 35 -4.40 4.37 -6.06
CA LEU A 35 -3.62 5.39 -5.38
C LEU A 35 -4.51 6.31 -4.54
N ARG A 36 -5.56 6.87 -5.14
CA ARG A 36 -6.48 7.78 -4.46
C ARG A 36 -7.19 7.12 -3.29
N ALA A 37 -7.60 5.85 -3.42
CA ALA A 37 -8.17 5.11 -2.31
C ALA A 37 -7.16 4.88 -1.18
N ALA A 38 -5.90 4.55 -1.49
CA ALA A 38 -4.85 4.35 -0.50
C ALA A 38 -4.54 5.64 0.27
N LYS A 39 -4.38 6.77 -0.46
CA LYS A 39 -4.15 8.08 0.16
C LYS A 39 -5.37 8.56 0.95
N GLY A 40 -6.58 8.34 0.46
CA GLY A 40 -7.83 8.62 1.17
C GLY A 40 -7.99 7.82 2.46
N ALA A 41 -7.35 6.65 2.57
CA ALA A 41 -7.29 5.84 3.78
C ALA A 41 -6.19 6.30 4.77
N GLY A 42 -5.42 7.34 4.44
CA GLY A 42 -4.29 7.80 5.24
C GLY A 42 -3.04 6.92 5.14
N MET A 43 -2.98 6.02 4.15
CA MET A 43 -1.88 5.08 3.98
C MET A 43 -0.78 5.62 3.06
N LYS A 44 0.41 5.02 3.15
CA LYS A 44 1.46 5.19 2.13
C LYS A 44 1.12 4.34 0.91
N CYS A 45 1.53 4.77 -0.28
CA CYS A 45 1.28 4.04 -1.51
C CYS A 45 2.53 3.95 -2.41
N LEU A 46 2.91 2.73 -2.75
CA LEU A 46 3.93 2.41 -3.75
C LEU A 46 3.24 1.97 -5.04
N ILE A 47 3.61 2.59 -6.15
CA ILE A 47 3.07 2.27 -7.47
C ILE A 47 4.00 1.33 -8.23
N THR A 48 3.43 0.24 -8.74
CA THR A 48 4.02 -0.62 -9.77
C THR A 48 3.08 -0.61 -10.97
N TYR A 49 3.31 0.29 -11.92
CA TYR A 49 2.38 0.56 -13.01
C TYR A 49 2.42 -0.53 -14.09
N THR A 50 1.35 -0.62 -14.87
CA THR A 50 1.31 -1.43 -16.09
C THR A 50 1.62 -0.57 -17.31
N SER A 51 1.77 -1.19 -18.48
CA SER A 51 1.90 -0.44 -19.74
C SER A 51 0.77 0.57 -19.93
N SER A 52 -0.46 0.21 -19.52
CA SER A 52 -1.66 1.03 -19.67
C SER A 52 -1.71 2.23 -18.72
N THR A 53 -1.04 2.18 -17.57
CA THR A 53 -1.03 3.25 -16.58
C THR A 53 0.32 3.99 -16.50
N SER A 54 1.29 3.59 -17.32
CA SER A 54 2.66 4.13 -17.33
C SER A 54 2.76 5.65 -17.57
N GLY A 55 1.79 6.22 -18.29
CA GLY A 55 1.72 7.66 -18.59
C GLY A 55 1.02 8.50 -17.52
N GLU A 56 0.51 7.90 -16.45
CA GLU A 56 -0.18 8.63 -15.39
C GLU A 56 0.83 9.37 -14.48
N ASP A 57 0.44 10.56 -14.02
CA ASP A 57 1.21 11.33 -13.04
C ASP A 57 0.87 10.90 -11.61
N PHE A 58 1.42 9.76 -11.21
CA PHE A 58 1.24 9.23 -9.86
C PHE A 58 1.85 10.10 -8.76
N TYR A 59 2.96 10.78 -9.05
CA TYR A 59 3.61 11.64 -8.04
C TYR A 59 2.79 12.91 -7.80
N GLY A 60 2.20 13.51 -8.85
CA GLY A 60 1.27 14.62 -8.72
C GLY A 60 0.04 14.31 -7.87
N GLU A 61 -0.32 13.03 -7.77
CA GLU A 61 -1.46 12.54 -6.97
C GLU A 61 -1.02 11.94 -5.62
N GLY A 62 0.25 12.13 -5.23
CA GLY A 62 0.73 11.85 -3.89
C GLY A 62 1.22 10.41 -3.65
N ALA A 63 1.62 9.69 -4.69
CA ALA A 63 2.36 8.43 -4.52
C ALA A 63 3.65 8.65 -3.72
N ASP A 64 3.94 7.75 -2.79
CA ASP A 64 5.15 7.80 -1.95
C ASP A 64 6.37 7.22 -2.70
N ALA A 65 6.15 6.26 -3.60
CA ALA A 65 7.18 5.69 -4.45
C ALA A 65 6.59 5.13 -5.75
N LYS A 66 7.40 5.04 -6.81
CA LYS A 66 7.06 4.36 -8.06
C LYS A 66 8.22 3.47 -8.50
N VAL A 67 7.93 2.20 -8.76
CA VAL A 67 8.88 1.22 -9.30
C VAL A 67 8.28 0.60 -10.58
N PRO A 68 9.09 0.27 -11.59
CA PRO A 68 8.58 -0.31 -12.83
C PRO A 68 8.06 -1.74 -12.65
N GLU A 69 8.67 -2.49 -11.74
CA GLU A 69 8.26 -3.84 -11.37
C GLU A 69 8.83 -4.22 -10.00
N LEU A 70 8.22 -5.23 -9.36
CA LEU A 70 8.69 -5.78 -8.09
C LEU A 70 9.65 -6.98 -8.29
N GLY A 71 9.67 -7.59 -9.49
CA GLY A 71 10.35 -8.86 -9.77
C GLY A 71 11.80 -8.74 -10.21
N SER A 72 12.15 -7.73 -11.02
CA SER A 72 13.54 -7.58 -11.51
C SER A 72 14.46 -6.97 -10.45
N ARG A 73 15.24 -7.84 -9.80
CA ARG A 73 16.47 -7.56 -9.03
C ARG A 73 16.49 -6.20 -8.29
N GLY A 74 16.06 -6.24 -7.04
CA GLY A 74 16.54 -5.29 -6.05
C GLY A 74 15.52 -4.30 -5.53
N VAL A 75 14.21 -4.57 -5.61
CA VAL A 75 13.24 -3.94 -4.70
C VAL A 75 13.07 -4.89 -3.51
N THR A 76 13.61 -4.53 -2.35
CA THR A 76 13.47 -5.29 -1.11
C THR A 76 12.59 -4.51 -0.15
N LEU A 77 11.96 -5.19 0.81
CA LEU A 77 11.25 -4.52 1.90
C LEU A 77 12.20 -3.57 2.64
N GLU A 78 13.47 -3.94 2.80
CA GLU A 78 14.49 -3.04 3.35
C GLU A 78 14.66 -1.75 2.53
N LYS A 79 14.61 -1.79 1.19
CA LYS A 79 14.69 -0.57 0.37
C LYS A 79 13.42 0.28 0.45
N ILE A 80 12.26 -0.34 0.66
CA ILE A 80 10.98 0.35 0.80
C ILE A 80 10.86 0.98 2.20
N PHE A 81 11.26 0.26 3.23
CA PHE A 81 11.06 0.61 4.64
C PHE A 81 12.30 1.16 5.34
N GLY A 82 13.49 1.04 4.74
CA GLY A 82 14.77 1.53 5.28
C GLY A 82 14.75 3.02 5.63
N PRO A 83 14.27 3.92 4.76
CA PRO A 83 14.14 5.34 5.10
C PRO A 83 13.19 5.61 6.28
N MET A 84 12.25 4.70 6.58
CA MET A 84 11.35 4.85 7.74
C MET A 84 12.08 4.54 9.06
N LYS A 85 13.06 3.63 9.05
CA LYS A 85 13.91 3.34 10.23
C LYS A 85 14.73 4.55 10.66
N GLU A 86 15.23 5.33 9.71
CA GLU A 86 15.96 6.58 9.99
C GLU A 86 15.09 7.63 10.69
N LEU A 87 13.76 7.54 10.53
CA LEU A 87 12.76 8.38 11.21
C LEU A 87 12.30 7.79 12.56
N GLY A 88 12.95 6.75 13.07
CA GLY A 88 12.59 6.09 14.33
C GLY A 88 11.34 5.22 14.24
N LEU A 89 10.88 4.89 13.02
CA LEU A 89 9.77 3.99 12.79
C LEU A 89 10.32 2.59 12.53
N ASP A 90 10.20 1.72 13.54
CA ASP A 90 10.50 0.31 13.38
C ASP A 90 9.35 -0.42 12.65
N ALA A 91 9.72 -1.18 11.62
CA ALA A 91 8.81 -2.02 10.86
C ALA A 91 9.26 -3.47 11.00
N GLU A 92 8.38 -4.32 11.54
CA GLU A 92 8.51 -5.77 11.52
C GLU A 92 7.59 -6.32 10.43
N ILE A 93 8.09 -7.30 9.68
CA ILE A 93 7.25 -8.06 8.77
C ILE A 93 6.42 -9.01 9.63
N VAL A 94 5.14 -8.68 9.81
CA VAL A 94 4.20 -9.60 10.45
C VAL A 94 3.90 -10.72 9.44
N VAL A 95 4.60 -11.84 9.59
CA VAL A 95 4.29 -13.08 8.89
C VAL A 95 2.97 -13.65 9.40
N ASP A 96 2.19 -14.25 8.49
CA ASP A 96 0.89 -14.87 8.81
C ASP A 96 -0.21 -13.93 9.34
N ALA A 97 -0.05 -12.60 9.19
CA ALA A 97 -1.16 -11.66 9.35
C ALA A 97 -2.25 -12.00 8.31
N LYS A 98 -3.33 -12.62 8.77
CA LYS A 98 -4.52 -12.93 7.97
C LYS A 98 -5.72 -12.30 8.65
N ASP A 99 -6.72 -11.97 7.85
CA ASP A 99 -8.03 -11.58 8.36
C ASP A 99 -8.55 -12.72 9.28
N PRO A 100 -8.70 -12.48 10.59
CA PRO A 100 -9.11 -13.52 11.54
C PRO A 100 -10.52 -14.04 11.22
N VAL A 101 -11.35 -13.26 10.51
CA VAL A 101 -12.69 -13.66 10.07
C VAL A 101 -12.63 -14.69 8.92
N LEU A 102 -11.58 -14.66 8.09
CA LEU A 102 -11.38 -15.62 6.99
C LEU A 102 -10.67 -16.91 7.44
N GLN A 103 -10.14 -16.98 8.67
CA GLN A 103 -9.52 -18.19 9.21
C GLN A 103 -10.53 -19.18 9.81
N SER A 104 -11.76 -18.75 10.08
CA SER A 104 -12.84 -19.56 10.66
C SER A 104 -13.78 -20.21 9.62
N SER A 105 -13.38 -20.25 8.34
CA SER A 105 -14.18 -20.77 7.22
C SER A 105 -13.44 -21.81 6.40
#